data_AF-B9TF07-F1
#
_entry.id   AF-B9TF07-F1
#
_cell.length_a   1.000
_cell.length_b   1.000
_cell.length_c   1.000
_cell.angle_alpha   90.00
_cell.angle_beta   90.00
_cell.angle_gamma   90.00
#
_symmetry.space_group_name_H-M   'P 1'
#
loop_
_entity.id
_entity.type
_entity.pdbx_description
1 polymer ?
#
loop_
_entity_poly.entity_id
_entity_poly.type
_entity_poly.pdbx_seq_one_letter_code
_entity_poly.pdbx_strand_id
1 'polypeptide(L)'
;RVAHLLLLGAGFTRNWDGWLAGELADDLISRLADNRDLCKRLTDNPNFEEVLGDLQREWHHHQQPAHRERLNLMEHAVRASFDDMNAMLADRPGLEFQGNGPNFVQRSITSFLARFDAIFTLNQDLLLELFYVPHDPRISVQYPGMALPPNFWNLRPEEKLAADWRPRPDAEYRVEHQGQPVFKLHGSVNWRSEDGNELLVMGTRKVEAIAGSALLTRYDAEFRARLRERGSRLMTIGYGFGDEH
;
A
#
# COMPACT_ATOMS: atom_id res chain seq x y z
N ARG A 1 25.06 11.39 9.57
CA ARG A 1 23.70 11.84 9.95
C ARG A 1 22.96 10.62 10.44
N VAL A 2 22.21 10.70 11.54
CA VAL A 2 21.34 9.59 11.97
C VAL A 2 20.12 9.57 11.06
N ALA A 3 19.84 8.43 10.43
CA ALA A 3 18.66 8.24 9.60
C ALA A 3 17.43 7.96 10.47
N HIS A 4 16.34 8.68 10.24
CA HIS A 4 15.03 8.45 10.85
C HIS A 4 14.13 7.81 9.80
N LEU A 5 13.70 6.58 10.05
CA LEU A 5 12.88 5.79 9.16
C LEU A 5 11.49 5.61 9.79
N LEU A 6 10.45 5.71 8.97
CA LEU A 6 9.09 5.39 9.36
C LEU A 6 8.63 4.13 8.63
N LEU A 7 8.02 3.19 9.34
CA LEU A 7 7.31 2.05 8.76
C LEU A 7 5.83 2.13 9.14
N LEU A 8 4.97 2.14 8.13
CA LEU A 8 3.51 2.20 8.28
C LEU A 8 2.87 0.86 7.94
N GLY A 9 1.83 0.51 8.70
CA GLY A 9 0.98 -0.67 8.52
C GLY A 9 -0.50 -0.28 8.50
N ALA A 10 -1.39 -1.25 8.29
CA ALA A 10 -2.81 -1.00 7.98
C ALA A 10 -3.52 -0.18 9.07
N GLY A 11 -3.09 -0.35 10.33
CA GLY A 11 -3.61 0.43 11.46
C GLY A 11 -3.29 1.93 11.41
N PHE A 12 -2.39 2.38 10.53
CA PHE A 12 -2.20 3.81 10.27
C PHE A 12 -3.43 4.38 9.57
N THR A 13 -3.83 3.80 8.43
CA THR A 13 -4.99 4.23 7.65
C THR A 13 -6.31 4.12 8.43
N ARG A 14 -6.37 3.22 9.42
CA ARG A 14 -7.54 3.08 10.31
C ARG A 14 -7.94 4.36 11.04
N ASN A 15 -7.00 5.28 11.31
CA ASN A 15 -7.29 6.59 11.92
C ASN A 15 -8.11 7.51 10.99
N TRP A 16 -8.23 7.17 9.71
CA TRP A 16 -9.05 7.84 8.70
C TRP A 16 -10.18 6.95 8.19
N ASP A 17 -10.63 6.02 9.03
CA ASP A 17 -11.70 5.06 8.77
C ASP A 17 -11.38 4.00 7.70
N GLY A 18 -10.12 3.89 7.27
CA GLY A 18 -9.67 2.77 6.44
C GLY A 18 -9.82 1.44 7.18
N TRP A 19 -9.93 0.35 6.43
CA TRP A 19 -10.23 -0.97 6.99
C TRP A 19 -8.98 -1.71 7.43
N LEU A 20 -9.08 -2.40 8.58
CA LEU A 20 -8.12 -3.43 8.98
C LEU A 20 -8.35 -4.70 8.17
N ALA A 21 -7.38 -5.62 8.18
CA ALA A 21 -7.48 -6.90 7.46
C ALA A 21 -8.75 -7.70 7.79
N GLY A 22 -9.19 -7.69 9.06
CA GLY A 22 -10.43 -8.34 9.47
C GLY A 22 -11.70 -7.65 8.94
N GLU A 23 -11.73 -6.31 8.95
CA GLU A 23 -12.85 -5.54 8.38
C GLU A 23 -12.93 -5.73 6.85
N LEU A 24 -11.78 -5.85 6.18
CA LEU A 24 -11.71 -6.21 4.77
C LEU A 24 -12.27 -7.63 4.52
N ALA A 25 -11.94 -8.60 5.38
CA ALA A 25 -12.44 -9.95 5.26
C ALA A 25 -13.98 -10.03 5.38
N ASP A 26 -14.58 -9.25 6.28
CA ASP A 26 -16.04 -9.15 6.41
C ASP A 26 -16.70 -8.58 5.14
N ASP A 27 -16.11 -7.54 4.54
CA ASP A 27 -16.56 -6.98 3.26
C ASP A 27 -16.44 -8.01 2.12
N LEU A 28 -15.34 -8.78 2.07
CA LEU A 28 -15.14 -9.85 1.09
C LEU A 28 -16.19 -10.96 1.21
N ILE A 29 -16.57 -11.36 2.43
CA ILE A 29 -17.65 -12.33 2.65
C ILE A 29 -18.96 -11.83 2.05
N SER A 30 -19.26 -10.54 2.20
CA SER A 30 -20.45 -9.90 1.64
C SER A 30 -20.43 -9.89 0.10
N ARG A 31 -19.32 -9.47 -0.51
CA ARG A 31 -19.18 -9.40 -1.98
C ARG A 31 -19.25 -10.77 -2.64
N LEU A 32 -18.74 -11.79 -1.96
CA LEU A 32 -18.65 -13.15 -2.48
C LEU A 32 -19.81 -14.03 -2.05
N ALA A 33 -20.91 -13.47 -1.52
CA ALA A 33 -22.05 -14.21 -0.95
C ALA A 33 -22.63 -15.31 -1.87
N ASP A 34 -22.58 -15.11 -3.19
CA ASP A 34 -23.06 -16.09 -4.17
C ASP A 34 -22.10 -17.27 -4.38
N ASN A 35 -20.84 -17.15 -3.94
CA ASN A 35 -19.82 -18.19 -3.99
C ASN A 35 -19.64 -18.86 -2.62
N ARG A 36 -20.42 -19.92 -2.38
CA ARG A 36 -20.41 -20.67 -1.11
C ARG A 36 -19.04 -21.18 -0.68
N ASP A 37 -18.17 -21.56 -1.61
CA ASP A 37 -16.83 -22.06 -1.28
C ASP A 37 -15.94 -20.94 -0.74
N LEU A 38 -15.90 -19.80 -1.43
CA LEU A 38 -15.10 -18.64 -1.02
C LEU A 38 -15.60 -18.06 0.31
N CYS A 39 -16.91 -17.89 0.48
CA CYS A 39 -17.48 -17.44 1.75
C CYS A 39 -17.12 -18.38 2.90
N LYS A 40 -17.21 -19.70 2.67
CA LYS A 40 -16.84 -20.68 3.68
C LYS A 40 -15.37 -20.55 4.08
N ARG A 41 -14.46 -20.43 3.10
CA ARG A 41 -13.02 -20.26 3.37
C ARG A 41 -12.72 -19.00 4.17
N LEU A 42 -13.35 -17.87 3.84
CA LEU A 42 -13.18 -16.60 4.57
C LEU A 42 -13.84 -16.62 5.97
N THR A 43 -14.93 -17.36 6.14
CA THR A 43 -15.57 -17.54 7.46
C THR A 43 -14.72 -18.46 8.35
N ASP A 44 -14.16 -19.53 7.78
CA ASP A 44 -13.30 -20.47 8.50
C ASP A 44 -11.92 -19.86 8.80
N ASN A 45 -11.42 -18.97 7.94
CA ASN A 45 -10.17 -18.24 8.11
C ASN A 45 -10.35 -16.74 7.81
N PRO A 46 -10.45 -15.86 8.84
CA PRO A 46 -10.62 -14.43 8.66
C PRO A 46 -9.36 -13.73 8.12
N ASN A 47 -8.22 -14.41 8.05
CA ASN A 47 -7.05 -13.90 7.33
C ASN A 47 -7.24 -14.09 5.82
N PHE A 48 -7.82 -13.08 5.16
CA PHE A 48 -8.07 -13.14 3.72
C PHE A 48 -6.78 -13.32 2.89
N GLU A 49 -5.62 -12.90 3.39
CA GLU A 49 -4.34 -13.11 2.70
C GLU A 49 -3.93 -14.59 2.69
N GLU A 50 -4.20 -15.33 3.77
CA GLU A 50 -4.00 -16.78 3.78
C GLU A 50 -4.92 -17.47 2.76
N VAL A 51 -6.21 -17.12 2.77
CA VAL A 51 -7.19 -17.66 1.81
C VAL A 51 -6.80 -17.36 0.37
N LEU A 52 -6.40 -16.12 0.08
CA LEU A 52 -5.91 -15.74 -1.26
C LEU A 52 -4.65 -16.52 -1.63
N GLY A 53 -3.71 -16.68 -0.70
CA GLY A 53 -2.50 -17.45 -0.90
C GLY A 53 -2.76 -18.94 -1.19
N ASP A 54 -3.77 -19.53 -0.55
CA ASP A 54 -4.21 -20.90 -0.82
C ASP A 54 -4.74 -21.02 -2.25
N LEU A 55 -5.61 -20.10 -2.68
CA LEU A 55 -6.16 -20.08 -4.04
C LEU A 55 -5.06 -19.90 -5.10
N GLN A 56 -4.06 -19.06 -4.83
CA GLN A 56 -2.89 -18.90 -5.69
C GLN A 56 -2.09 -20.20 -5.82
N ARG A 57 -1.93 -20.97 -4.73
CA ARG A 57 -1.27 -22.29 -4.75
C ARG A 57 -2.08 -23.32 -5.50
N GLU A 58 -3.38 -23.38 -5.28
CA GLU A 58 -4.29 -24.29 -6.01
C GLU A 58 -4.21 -24.05 -7.52
N TRP A 59 -4.28 -22.79 -7.96
CA TRP A 59 -4.11 -22.44 -9.36
C TRP A 59 -2.75 -22.88 -9.92
N HIS A 60 -1.67 -22.60 -9.19
CA HIS A 60 -0.31 -22.94 -9.64
C HIS A 60 -0.09 -24.46 -9.77
N HIS A 61 -0.66 -25.26 -8.88
CA HIS A 61 -0.48 -26.72 -8.90
C HIS A 61 -1.37 -27.44 -9.89
N HIS A 62 -2.62 -26.99 -10.06
CA HIS A 62 -3.60 -27.70 -10.87
C HIS A 62 -3.80 -27.12 -12.27
N GLN A 63 -3.62 -25.80 -12.43
CA GLN A 63 -3.80 -25.07 -13.69
C GLN A 63 -5.15 -25.34 -14.40
N GLN A 64 -6.21 -25.66 -13.64
CA GLN A 64 -7.54 -25.88 -14.20
C GLN A 64 -8.35 -24.58 -14.28
N PRO A 65 -9.21 -24.40 -15.31
CA PRO A 65 -10.00 -23.18 -15.49
C PRO A 65 -10.82 -22.79 -14.26
N ALA A 66 -11.40 -23.76 -13.55
CA ALA A 66 -12.21 -23.51 -12.35
C ALA A 66 -11.41 -22.89 -11.20
N HIS A 67 -10.12 -23.25 -11.03
CA HIS A 67 -9.26 -22.62 -10.01
C HIS A 67 -8.90 -21.20 -10.41
N ARG A 68 -8.67 -20.94 -11.70
CA ARG A 68 -8.40 -19.57 -12.18
C ARG A 68 -9.62 -18.67 -12.02
N GLU A 69 -10.80 -19.15 -12.35
CA GLU A 69 -12.05 -18.40 -12.20
C GLU A 69 -12.27 -18.01 -10.73
N ARG A 70 -12.06 -18.95 -9.80
CA ARG A 70 -12.18 -18.69 -8.36
C ARG A 70 -11.14 -17.69 -7.85
N LEU A 71 -9.89 -17.85 -8.27
CA LEU A 71 -8.82 -16.91 -7.93
C LEU A 71 -9.13 -15.51 -8.47
N ASN A 72 -9.56 -15.41 -9.72
CA ASN A 72 -9.99 -14.14 -10.32
C ASN A 72 -11.11 -13.50 -9.50
N LEU A 73 -12.15 -14.25 -9.12
CA LEU A 73 -13.25 -13.70 -8.31
C LEU A 73 -12.74 -13.11 -6.99
N MET A 74 -11.84 -13.81 -6.31
CA MET A 74 -11.22 -13.32 -5.07
C MET A 74 -10.38 -12.06 -5.31
N GLU A 75 -9.50 -12.06 -6.33
CA GLU A 75 -8.65 -10.91 -6.68
C GLU A 75 -9.48 -9.67 -7.02
N HIS A 76 -10.55 -9.83 -7.82
CA HIS A 76 -11.47 -8.74 -8.16
C HIS A 76 -12.22 -8.22 -6.92
N ALA A 77 -12.65 -9.11 -6.02
CA ALA A 77 -13.33 -8.71 -4.79
C ALA A 77 -12.41 -7.89 -3.89
N VAL A 78 -11.17 -8.34 -3.67
CA VAL A 78 -10.15 -7.61 -2.89
C VAL A 78 -9.88 -6.23 -3.49
N ARG A 79 -9.71 -6.15 -4.81
CA ARG A 79 -9.54 -4.87 -5.48
C ARG A 79 -10.75 -3.95 -5.28
N ALA A 80 -11.97 -4.47 -5.46
CA ALA A 80 -13.18 -3.68 -5.26
C ALA A 80 -13.31 -3.16 -3.82
N SER A 81 -12.90 -3.94 -2.83
CA SER A 81 -12.84 -3.50 -1.43
C SER A 81 -11.87 -2.32 -1.24
N PHE A 82 -10.68 -2.39 -1.85
CA PHE A 82 -9.74 -1.27 -1.82
C PHE A 82 -10.25 -0.05 -2.59
N ASP A 83 -10.91 -0.24 -3.72
CA ASP A 83 -11.50 0.85 -4.51
C ASP A 83 -12.55 1.61 -3.68
N ASP A 84 -13.45 0.89 -2.99
CA ASP A 84 -14.46 1.49 -2.12
C ASP A 84 -13.85 2.17 -0.89
N MET A 85 -12.83 1.55 -0.27
CA MET A 85 -12.10 2.18 0.84
C MET A 85 -11.42 3.48 0.38
N ASN A 86 -10.78 3.48 -0.79
CA ASN A 86 -10.10 4.66 -1.30
C ASN A 86 -11.08 5.76 -1.75
N ALA A 87 -12.27 5.40 -2.26
CA ALA A 87 -13.34 6.34 -2.52
C ALA A 87 -13.78 7.07 -1.24
N MET A 88 -13.99 6.32 -0.15
CA MET A 88 -14.29 6.91 1.16
C MET A 88 -13.13 7.78 1.68
N LEU A 89 -11.87 7.37 1.48
CA LEU A 89 -10.72 8.20 1.84
C LEU A 89 -10.70 9.51 1.04
N ALA A 90 -11.00 9.47 -0.26
CA ALA A 90 -11.01 10.64 -1.14
C ALA A 90 -12.05 11.69 -0.76
N ASP A 91 -13.16 11.29 -0.13
CA ASP A 91 -14.20 12.19 0.39
C ASP A 91 -13.77 12.95 1.66
N ARG A 92 -12.61 12.60 2.26
CA ARG A 92 -12.10 13.28 3.45
C ARG A 92 -11.45 14.62 3.12
N PRO A 93 -11.48 15.60 4.04
CA PRO A 93 -10.85 16.90 3.83
C PRO A 93 -9.31 16.86 3.82
N GLY A 94 -8.69 15.77 4.31
CA GLY A 94 -7.24 15.60 4.34
C GLY A 94 -6.75 14.69 5.46
N LEU A 95 -5.42 14.70 5.68
CA LEU A 95 -4.75 13.92 6.73
C LEU A 95 -4.90 14.50 8.14
N GLU A 96 -5.28 15.77 8.28
CA GLU A 96 -5.28 16.42 9.58
C GLU A 96 -6.52 16.08 10.42
N PHE A 97 -6.31 15.82 11.71
CA PHE A 97 -7.41 15.60 12.64
C PHE A 97 -8.18 16.91 12.90
N GLN A 98 -9.51 16.83 12.90
CA GLN A 98 -10.39 17.98 13.17
C GLN A 98 -10.08 18.58 14.55
N GLY A 99 -9.94 19.91 14.63
CA GLY A 99 -9.66 20.63 15.87
C GLY A 99 -8.25 21.25 15.97
N ASN A 100 -7.35 20.92 15.04
CA ASN A 100 -6.07 21.61 14.90
C ASN A 100 -6.28 22.97 14.21
N GLY A 101 -6.58 24.03 14.99
CA GLY A 101 -6.61 25.41 14.48
C GLY A 101 -5.27 25.86 13.88
N PRO A 102 -5.20 27.04 13.23
CA PRO A 102 -4.01 27.52 12.50
C PRO A 102 -2.72 27.65 13.33
N ASN A 103 -2.81 27.62 14.66
CA ASN A 103 -1.67 27.64 15.57
C ASN A 103 -1.01 26.26 15.82
N PHE A 104 -1.51 25.19 15.20
CA PHE A 104 -1.08 23.81 15.46
C PHE A 104 -0.28 23.16 14.32
N VAL A 105 0.27 23.92 13.37
CA VAL A 105 1.07 23.40 12.25
C VAL A 105 2.20 22.47 12.71
N GLN A 106 2.82 22.73 13.86
CA GLN A 106 3.87 21.85 14.43
C GLN A 106 3.37 20.49 14.95
N ARG A 107 2.05 20.33 15.11
CA ARG A 107 1.35 19.08 15.48
C ARG A 107 0.60 18.48 14.29
N SER A 108 0.82 18.99 13.08
CA SER A 108 0.20 18.44 11.87
C SER A 108 0.79 17.07 11.54
N ILE A 109 -0.04 16.18 10.99
CA ILE A 109 0.40 14.86 10.54
C ILE A 109 1.40 14.99 9.41
N THR A 110 1.17 15.92 8.48
CA THR A 110 2.11 16.19 7.39
C THR A 110 3.48 16.64 7.89
N SER A 111 3.54 17.49 8.91
CA SER A 111 4.79 17.97 9.54
C SER A 111 5.47 16.89 10.36
N PHE A 112 4.70 15.97 10.96
CA PHE A 112 5.24 14.79 11.63
C PHE A 112 5.91 13.84 10.62
N LEU A 113 5.20 13.47 9.55
CA LEU A 113 5.71 12.59 8.50
C LEU A 113 6.97 13.18 7.83
N ALA A 114 7.01 14.51 7.63
CA ALA A 114 8.15 15.21 7.03
C ALA A 114 9.46 15.14 7.86
N ARG A 115 9.42 14.67 9.12
CA ARG A 115 10.63 14.53 9.96
C ARG A 115 11.47 13.29 9.64
N PHE A 116 10.90 12.35 8.90
CA PHE A 116 11.58 11.11 8.54
C PHE A 116 12.39 11.28 7.26
N ASP A 117 13.55 10.63 7.17
CA ASP A 117 14.38 10.63 5.96
C ASP A 117 13.83 9.67 4.89
N ALA A 118 12.98 8.70 5.27
CA ALA A 118 12.23 7.81 4.37
C ALA A 118 10.99 7.24 5.06
N ILE A 119 9.94 7.00 4.28
CA ILE A 119 8.71 6.33 4.72
C ILE A 119 8.60 5.01 3.96
N PHE A 120 8.49 3.91 4.71
CA PHE A 120 8.16 2.59 4.21
C PHE A 120 6.72 2.28 4.61
N THR A 121 5.99 1.59 3.75
CA THR A 121 4.63 1.16 4.08
C THR A 121 4.33 -0.19 3.46
N LEU A 122 3.59 -1.01 4.19
CA LEU A 122 2.95 -2.21 3.67
C LEU A 122 1.54 -1.94 3.15
N ASN A 123 1.01 -0.74 3.41
CA ASN A 123 -0.34 -0.37 2.99
C ASN A 123 -0.41 -0.24 1.49
N GLN A 124 -1.43 -0.86 0.91
CA GLN A 124 -1.66 -0.81 -0.53
C GLN A 124 -2.72 0.24 -0.93
N ASP A 125 -3.40 0.84 0.07
CA ASP A 125 -4.34 1.97 -0.04
C ASP A 125 -3.68 3.27 -0.52
N LEU A 126 -4.47 4.29 -0.87
CA LEU A 126 -3.99 5.54 -1.49
C LEU A 126 -3.93 6.74 -0.53
N LEU A 127 -3.95 6.54 0.78
CA LEU A 127 -4.03 7.64 1.75
C LEU A 127 -2.91 8.68 1.58
N LEU A 128 -1.67 8.21 1.39
CA LEU A 128 -0.51 9.11 1.21
C LEU A 128 -0.54 9.82 -0.15
N GLU A 129 -0.92 9.12 -1.21
CA GLU A 129 -1.03 9.67 -2.56
C GLU A 129 -2.12 10.76 -2.66
N LEU A 130 -3.22 10.56 -1.92
CA LEU A 130 -4.33 11.49 -1.86
C LEU A 130 -3.91 12.78 -1.15
N PHE A 131 -3.24 12.69 0.00
CA PHE A 131 -3.17 13.79 0.95
C PHE A 131 -1.78 14.19 1.45
N TYR A 132 -0.75 13.34 1.29
CA TYR A 132 0.55 13.65 1.84
C TYR A 132 1.35 14.61 0.95
N VAL A 133 1.21 15.90 1.25
CA VAL A 133 2.02 16.97 0.68
C VAL A 133 2.72 17.70 1.84
N PRO A 134 4.04 17.58 1.99
CA PRO A 134 4.80 18.28 3.02
C PRO A 134 4.61 19.80 2.91
N HIS A 135 4.44 20.47 4.04
CA HIS A 135 4.37 21.93 4.07
C HIS A 135 5.72 22.60 3.80
N ASP A 136 6.84 21.91 4.10
CA ASP A 136 8.17 22.41 3.82
C ASP A 136 8.49 22.25 2.32
N PRO A 137 8.62 23.34 1.55
CA PRO A 137 8.87 23.27 0.11
C PRO A 137 10.22 22.65 -0.25
N ARG A 138 11.12 22.47 0.74
CA ARG A 138 12.40 21.78 0.55
C ARG A 138 12.26 20.26 0.53
N ILE A 139 11.10 19.73 0.94
CA ILE A 139 10.83 18.30 0.98
C ILE A 139 9.88 17.96 -0.16
N SER A 140 10.41 17.28 -1.18
CA SER A 140 9.61 16.72 -2.27
C SER A 140 9.32 15.25 -2.01
N VAL A 141 8.05 14.86 -1.97
CA VAL A 141 7.68 13.44 -1.90
C VAL A 141 8.00 12.78 -3.22
N GLN A 142 8.64 11.62 -3.15
CA GLN A 142 8.98 10.83 -4.33
C GLN A 142 8.60 9.37 -4.12
N TYR A 143 8.24 8.70 -5.21
CA TYR A 143 8.04 7.26 -5.28
C TYR A 143 9.11 6.69 -6.22
N PRO A 144 10.29 6.32 -5.69
CA PRO A 144 11.48 6.04 -6.50
C PRO A 144 11.24 4.96 -7.55
N GLY A 145 11.58 5.22 -8.81
CA GLY A 145 11.37 4.26 -9.89
C GLY A 145 9.91 4.13 -10.36
N MET A 146 8.97 4.93 -9.86
CA MET A 146 7.62 5.03 -10.43
C MET A 146 7.50 6.20 -11.42
N ALA A 147 6.77 5.97 -12.50
CA ALA A 147 6.31 7.00 -13.43
C ALA A 147 4.96 7.52 -12.93
N LEU A 148 4.97 8.68 -12.28
CA LEU A 148 3.76 9.35 -11.86
C LEU A 148 3.01 9.89 -13.10
N PRO A 149 1.66 9.84 -13.09
CA PRO A 149 0.85 10.55 -14.06
C PRO A 149 1.23 12.04 -14.15
N PRO A 150 1.21 12.66 -15.35
CA PRO A 150 1.48 14.09 -15.48
C PRO A 150 0.58 14.92 -14.57
N ASN A 151 1.16 15.90 -13.88
CA ASN A 151 0.45 16.78 -12.94
C ASN A 151 -0.29 16.06 -11.80
N PHE A 152 0.10 14.83 -11.44
CA PHE A 152 -0.58 14.01 -10.43
C PHE A 152 -0.97 14.76 -9.15
N TRP A 153 -0.06 15.60 -8.64
CA TRP A 153 -0.27 16.35 -7.39
C TRP A 153 -1.37 17.42 -7.47
N ASN A 154 -1.73 17.87 -8.68
CA ASN A 154 -2.77 18.85 -8.93
C ASN A 154 -4.10 18.21 -9.36
N LEU A 155 -4.15 16.88 -9.51
CA LEU A 155 -5.37 16.15 -9.83
C LEU A 155 -6.35 16.18 -8.66
N ARG A 156 -7.64 16.17 -9.00
CA ARG A 156 -8.71 16.00 -8.01
C ARG A 156 -8.65 14.58 -7.41
N PRO A 157 -9.17 14.36 -6.20
CA PRO A 157 -9.12 13.03 -5.56
C PRO A 157 -9.62 11.90 -6.46
N GLU A 158 -10.78 12.07 -7.12
CA GLU A 158 -11.35 11.08 -8.05
C GLU A 158 -10.45 10.78 -9.26
N GLU A 159 -9.71 11.77 -9.74
CA GLU A 159 -8.74 11.62 -10.83
C GLU A 159 -7.48 10.88 -10.35
N LYS A 160 -7.06 11.11 -9.11
CA LYS A 160 -5.95 10.36 -8.49
C LYS A 160 -6.31 8.88 -8.31
N LEU A 161 -7.54 8.58 -7.88
CA LEU A 161 -8.03 7.21 -7.70
C LEU A 161 -8.02 6.43 -9.03
N ALA A 162 -8.42 7.08 -10.12
CA ALA A 162 -8.45 6.47 -11.45
C ALA A 162 -7.07 6.39 -12.12
N ALA A 163 -6.02 6.97 -11.54
CA ALA A 163 -4.73 7.07 -12.21
C ALA A 163 -3.86 5.83 -11.96
N ASP A 164 -3.57 5.10 -13.04
CA ASP A 164 -2.63 4.00 -13.02
C ASP A 164 -1.18 4.51 -13.00
N TRP A 165 -0.38 3.96 -12.10
CA TRP A 165 1.04 4.22 -12.03
C TRP A 165 1.83 3.02 -12.55
N ARG A 166 2.93 3.27 -13.25
CA ARG A 166 3.79 2.22 -13.80
C ARG A 166 5.23 2.41 -13.34
N PRO A 167 6.00 1.32 -13.13
CA PRO A 167 7.44 1.43 -12.98
C PRO A 167 8.06 2.14 -14.19
N ARG A 168 9.12 2.90 -13.93
CA ARG A 168 10.06 3.32 -14.96
C ARG A 168 10.96 2.13 -15.32
N PRO A 169 11.62 2.16 -16.48
CA PRO A 169 12.66 1.18 -16.80
C PRO A 169 13.66 1.08 -15.65
N ASP A 170 14.09 -0.14 -15.33
CA ASP A 170 14.95 -0.41 -14.16
C ASP A 170 16.26 0.42 -14.15
N ALA A 171 16.80 0.71 -15.34
CA ALA A 171 17.97 1.55 -15.53
C ALA A 171 17.77 3.03 -15.09
N GLU A 172 16.52 3.48 -14.98
CA GLU A 172 16.17 4.82 -14.51
C GLU A 172 15.88 4.86 -13.00
N TYR A 173 15.94 3.73 -12.30
CA TYR A 173 15.72 3.70 -10.86
C TYR A 173 16.75 4.59 -10.14
N ARG A 174 16.23 5.57 -9.38
CA ARG A 174 17.03 6.43 -8.53
C ARG A 174 16.19 6.99 -7.39
N VAL A 175 16.86 7.23 -6.26
CA VAL A 175 16.31 8.00 -5.13
C VAL A 175 16.92 9.39 -5.21
N GLU A 176 16.09 10.42 -5.43
CA GLU A 176 16.55 11.80 -5.59
C GLU A 176 17.16 12.33 -4.29
N HIS A 177 18.31 13.00 -4.39
CA HIS A 177 19.16 13.42 -3.26
C HIS A 177 18.54 14.46 -2.30
N GLN A 178 17.34 14.96 -2.59
CA GLN A 178 16.63 15.98 -1.81
C GLN A 178 15.13 15.71 -1.65
N GLY A 179 14.65 14.52 -2.04
CA GLY A 179 13.28 14.12 -1.81
C GLY A 179 13.14 13.21 -0.58
N GLN A 180 11.93 13.13 -0.03
CA GLN A 180 11.58 12.10 0.94
C GLN A 180 10.94 10.92 0.19
N PRO A 181 11.62 9.76 0.10
CA PRO A 181 11.08 8.61 -0.57
C PRO A 181 9.99 7.93 0.25
N VAL A 182 8.89 7.59 -0.43
CA VAL A 182 7.83 6.71 0.04
C VAL A 182 7.95 5.39 -0.71
N PHE A 183 8.28 4.33 0.02
CA PHE A 183 8.44 2.98 -0.50
C PHE A 183 7.23 2.13 -0.10
N LYS A 184 6.41 1.72 -1.07
CA LYS A 184 5.33 0.75 -0.84
C LYS A 184 5.84 -0.66 -1.08
N LEU A 185 6.15 -1.37 0.00
CA LEU A 185 6.83 -2.66 -0.03
C LEU A 185 5.98 -3.78 -0.64
N HIS A 186 4.65 -3.66 -0.55
CA HIS A 186 3.69 -4.59 -1.16
C HIS A 186 3.02 -4.02 -2.42
N GLY A 187 3.59 -2.97 -3.01
CA GLY A 187 2.98 -2.28 -4.14
C GLY A 187 1.75 -1.45 -3.73
N SER A 188 0.89 -1.12 -4.70
CA SER A 188 -0.31 -0.34 -4.48
C SER A 188 -1.42 -0.75 -5.43
N VAL A 189 -2.68 -0.54 -5.03
CA VAL A 189 -3.86 -0.94 -5.82
C VAL A 189 -3.96 -0.26 -7.19
N ASN A 190 -3.37 0.92 -7.34
CA ASN A 190 -3.31 1.64 -8.61
C ASN A 190 -2.00 1.40 -9.40
N TRP A 191 -1.15 0.48 -8.96
CA TRP A 191 0.09 0.18 -9.68
C TRP A 191 -0.11 -0.94 -10.70
N ARG A 192 0.51 -0.77 -11.86
CA ARG A 192 0.54 -1.74 -12.96
C ARG A 192 1.99 -2.00 -13.35
N SER A 193 2.30 -3.27 -13.60
CA SER A 193 3.54 -3.69 -14.28
C SER A 193 3.59 -3.19 -15.73
N GLU A 194 4.74 -3.35 -16.38
CA GLU A 194 4.90 -3.00 -17.80
C GLU A 194 3.90 -3.75 -18.70
N ASP A 195 3.61 -5.02 -18.37
CA ASP A 195 2.65 -5.87 -19.08
C ASP A 195 1.18 -5.56 -18.73
N GLY A 196 0.93 -4.57 -17.88
CA GLY A 196 -0.42 -4.15 -17.47
C GLY A 196 -1.03 -4.98 -16.32
N ASN A 197 -0.34 -6.03 -15.84
CA ASN A 197 -0.76 -6.78 -14.66
C ASN A 197 -0.65 -5.92 -13.40
N GLU A 198 -1.49 -6.17 -12.40
CA GLU A 198 -1.45 -5.46 -11.12
C GLU A 198 -0.10 -5.64 -10.42
N LEU A 199 0.50 -4.54 -9.97
CA LEU A 199 1.73 -4.56 -9.17
C LEU A 199 1.35 -4.37 -7.70
N LEU A 200 0.66 -5.38 -7.19
CA LEU A 200 0.08 -5.44 -5.87
C LEU A 200 0.40 -6.82 -5.28
N VAL A 201 1.16 -6.84 -4.20
CA VAL A 201 1.52 -8.07 -3.50
C VAL A 201 0.49 -8.31 -2.42
N MET A 202 -0.25 -9.39 -2.58
CA MET A 202 -1.24 -9.87 -1.62
C MET A 202 -1.13 -11.38 -1.47
N GLY A 203 -1.61 -11.86 -0.34
CA GLY A 203 -1.61 -13.28 -0.01
C GLY A 203 -0.29 -13.74 0.63
N THR A 204 -0.17 -15.04 0.87
CA THR A 204 0.98 -15.60 1.61
C THR A 204 2.26 -15.79 0.78
N ARG A 205 2.21 -15.65 -0.55
CA ARG A 205 3.38 -15.78 -1.44
C ARG A 205 4.16 -14.47 -1.62
N LYS A 206 4.22 -13.62 -0.59
CA LYS A 206 4.80 -12.27 -0.68
C LYS A 206 6.25 -12.26 -1.15
N VAL A 207 7.08 -13.17 -0.64
CA VAL A 207 8.51 -13.26 -1.00
C VAL A 207 8.70 -13.53 -2.49
N GLU A 208 7.95 -14.49 -3.05
CA GLU A 208 8.04 -14.84 -4.46
C GLU A 208 7.45 -13.74 -5.36
N ALA A 209 6.34 -13.13 -4.93
CA ALA A 209 5.75 -12.00 -5.64
C ALA A 209 6.69 -10.78 -5.68
N ILE A 210 7.36 -10.47 -4.56
CA ILE A 210 8.38 -9.42 -4.49
C ILE A 210 9.57 -9.76 -5.41
N ALA A 211 10.06 -11.01 -5.37
CA ALA A 211 11.15 -11.46 -6.23
C ALA A 211 10.81 -11.40 -7.73
N GLY A 212 9.52 -11.52 -8.08
CA GLY A 212 9.02 -11.35 -9.45
C GLY A 212 8.99 -9.90 -9.93
N SER A 213 9.19 -8.91 -9.05
CA SER A 213 9.21 -7.49 -9.39
C SER A 213 10.57 -6.86 -9.06
N ALA A 214 11.27 -6.38 -10.09
CA ALA A 214 12.54 -5.67 -9.93
C ALA A 214 12.39 -4.46 -8.99
N LEU A 215 11.28 -3.73 -9.09
CA LEU A 215 11.03 -2.56 -8.25
C LEU A 215 10.81 -2.93 -6.79
N LEU A 216 9.94 -3.91 -6.50
CA LEU A 216 9.65 -4.29 -5.12
C LEU A 216 10.87 -4.96 -4.46
N THR A 217 11.65 -5.72 -5.22
CA THR A 217 12.95 -6.26 -4.75
C THR A 217 13.91 -5.12 -4.37
N ARG A 218 13.98 -4.04 -5.16
CA ARG A 218 14.78 -2.86 -4.79
C ARG A 218 14.26 -2.20 -3.52
N TYR A 219 12.95 -2.06 -3.37
CA TYR A 219 12.38 -1.46 -2.16
C TYR A 219 12.68 -2.29 -0.90
N ASP A 220 12.60 -3.62 -0.96
CA ASP A 220 13.04 -4.50 0.15
C ASP A 220 14.53 -4.31 0.45
N ALA A 221 15.38 -4.24 -0.58
CA ALA A 221 16.81 -4.01 -0.42
C ALA A 221 17.13 -2.63 0.20
N GLU A 222 16.43 -1.57 -0.21
CA GLU A 222 16.54 -0.22 0.37
C GLU A 222 16.17 -0.22 1.86
N PHE A 223 15.06 -0.89 2.21
CA PHE A 223 14.64 -1.01 3.61
C PHE A 223 15.73 -1.71 4.45
N ARG A 224 16.21 -2.87 3.99
CA ARG A 224 17.26 -3.64 4.67
C ARG A 224 18.57 -2.86 4.77
N ALA A 225 18.98 -2.16 3.71
CA ALA A 225 20.21 -1.39 3.68
C ALA A 225 20.17 -0.25 4.70
N ARG A 226 19.09 0.54 4.70
CA ARG A 226 18.92 1.68 5.63
C ARG A 226 18.78 1.27 7.08
N LEU A 227 18.15 0.12 7.36
CA LEU A 227 18.12 -0.43 8.72
C LEU A 227 19.50 -0.86 9.24
N ARG A 228 20.40 -1.29 8.33
CA ARG A 228 21.77 -1.68 8.68
C ARG A 228 22.72 -0.49 8.82
N GLU A 229 22.31 0.71 8.40
CA GLU A 229 23.13 1.91 8.59
C GLU A 229 23.34 2.21 10.07
N ARG A 230 24.57 2.59 10.41
CA ARG A 230 24.95 2.82 11.80
C ARG A 230 24.17 4.00 12.38
N GLY A 231 23.42 3.73 13.43
CA GLY A 231 22.69 4.75 14.18
C GLY A 231 21.28 5.01 13.67
N SER A 232 20.79 4.30 12.65
CA SER A 232 19.40 4.38 12.19
C SER A 232 18.40 4.24 13.33
N ARG A 233 17.28 4.94 13.19
CA ARG A 233 16.15 4.94 14.12
C ARG A 233 14.89 4.62 13.34
N LEU A 234 14.24 3.52 13.69
CA LEU A 234 12.98 3.10 13.09
C LEU A 234 11.83 3.45 14.03
N MET A 235 10.78 4.07 13.49
CA MET A 235 9.48 4.18 14.12
C MET A 235 8.46 3.34 13.33
N THR A 236 7.66 2.55 14.02
CA THR A 236 6.62 1.69 13.44
C THR A 236 5.25 2.17 13.91
N ILE A 237 4.29 2.38 12.99
CA ILE A 237 2.93 2.80 13.32
C ILE A 237 1.93 1.96 12.54
N GLY A 238 0.86 1.53 13.20
CA GLY A 238 -0.23 0.80 12.54
C GLY A 238 -0.05 -0.71 12.46
N TYR A 239 0.78 -1.28 13.34
CA TYR A 239 0.99 -2.72 13.48
C TYR A 239 0.31 -3.23 14.76
N GLY A 240 -0.37 -4.38 14.67
CA GLY A 240 -0.90 -5.10 15.82
C GLY A 240 0.12 -6.09 16.38
N PHE A 241 -0.06 -6.56 17.61
CA PHE A 241 0.83 -7.56 18.22
C PHE A 241 0.78 -8.95 17.54
N GLY A 242 -0.25 -9.22 16.74
CA GLY A 242 -0.37 -10.44 15.94
C GLY A 242 0.12 -10.31 14.50
N ASP A 243 0.73 -9.19 14.14
CA ASP A 243 1.34 -9.01 12.83
C ASP A 243 2.72 -9.68 12.83
N GLU A 244 2.84 -10.81 12.13
CA GLU A 244 4.11 -11.54 11.99
C GLU A 244 5.09 -10.88 10.98
N HIS A 245 4.63 -9.90 10.20
CA HIS A 245 5.35 -9.35 9.05
C HIS A 245 6.28 -8.17 9.39
#